data_AF-A0A1F4VR41-F1
#
_entry.id   AF-A0A1F4VR41-F1
#
_cell.length_a   1.000
_cell.length_b   1.000
_cell.length_c   1.000
_cell.angle_alpha   90.00
_cell.angle_beta   90.00
_cell.angle_gamma   90.00
#
_symmetry.space_group_name_H-M   'P 1'
#
loop_
_entity.id
_entity.type
_entity.pdbx_description
1 polymer ?
#
loop_
_entity_poly.entity_id
_entity_poly.type
_entity_poly.pdbx_seq_one_letter_code
_entity_poly.pdbx_strand_id
1 'polypeptide(L)'
;MNGSPPAEAKYSSLVIPSLAWVIVAVIYTFRRSINSAGFPIDPYYSILFAIPILLILAKKFPFADLGIRLGKPLTGLFFVLLLPGILFLRYYLTGANLVLPENLGILIPGSIAEEFFFRGYLQESLQKTLGTGYSFFLTNLLFALLHFIKGYSLAPTLVVGVIGFYFSLAKDQKQGGGSLIYPTISHILYNIVSSGVSR
;
A
#
# COMPACT_ATOMS: atom_id res chain seq x y z
N MET A 1 -21.51 9.14 27.72
CA MET A 1 -20.81 10.42 27.49
C MET A 1 -19.63 10.15 26.58
N ASN A 2 -19.70 10.57 25.31
CA ASN A 2 -18.58 10.46 24.36
C ASN A 2 -17.68 11.69 24.54
N GLY A 3 -16.78 11.64 25.53
CA GLY A 3 -15.73 12.64 25.65
C GLY A 3 -14.68 12.40 24.58
N SER A 4 -14.58 13.28 23.59
CA SER A 4 -13.45 13.28 22.65
C SER A 4 -12.15 13.36 23.44
N PRO A 5 -11.12 12.55 23.10
CA PRO A 5 -9.86 12.56 23.81
C PRO A 5 -9.22 13.96 23.78
N PRO A 6 -8.50 14.36 24.84
CA PRO A 6 -7.84 15.67 24.90
C PRO A 6 -6.89 15.85 23.71
N ALA A 7 -6.79 17.08 23.21
CA ALA A 7 -6.06 17.40 21.98
C ALA A 7 -4.61 16.86 21.98
N GLU A 8 -3.93 16.88 23.13
CA GLU A 8 -2.57 16.34 23.32
C GLU A 8 -2.45 14.84 22.99
N ALA A 9 -3.47 14.03 23.31
CA ALA A 9 -3.48 12.60 22.98
C ALA A 9 -3.68 12.35 21.47
N LYS A 10 -4.27 13.32 20.76
CA LYS A 10 -4.49 13.23 19.31
C LYS A 10 -3.21 13.55 18.53
N TYR A 11 -2.40 14.52 18.98
CA TYR A 11 -1.13 14.87 18.32
C TYR A 11 -0.06 13.78 18.46
N SER A 12 0.07 13.17 19.64
CA SER A 12 0.99 12.04 19.85
C SER A 12 0.66 10.84 18.94
N SER A 13 -0.61 10.67 18.57
CA SER A 13 -1.07 9.58 17.70
C SER A 13 -0.65 9.71 16.23
N LEU A 14 -0.28 10.91 15.75
CA LEU A 14 0.20 11.13 14.38
C LEU A 14 1.73 11.05 14.24
N VAL A 15 2.45 11.22 15.35
CA VAL A 15 3.92 11.21 15.35
C VAL A 15 4.46 9.85 14.87
N ILE A 16 3.93 8.75 15.41
CA ILE A 16 4.38 7.39 15.08
C ILE A 16 4.17 7.04 13.59
N PRO A 17 2.98 7.21 12.98
CA PRO A 17 2.80 6.93 11.55
C PRO A 17 3.62 7.85 10.65
N SER A 18 3.82 9.12 11.04
CA SER A 18 4.64 10.06 10.28
C SER A 18 6.11 9.67 10.29
N LEU A 19 6.67 9.36 11.48
CA LEU A 19 8.04 8.89 11.63
C LEU A 19 8.28 7.58 10.87
N ALA A 20 7.33 6.64 10.97
CA ALA A 20 7.41 5.39 10.21
C ALA A 20 7.52 5.63 8.70
N TRP A 21 6.70 6.51 8.13
CA TRP A 21 6.79 6.85 6.72
C TRP A 21 8.11 7.54 6.36
N VAL A 22 8.59 8.48 7.20
CA VAL A 22 9.89 9.13 7.00
C VAL A 22 11.02 8.11 6.99
N ILE A 23 11.02 7.13 7.90
CA ILE A 23 12.02 6.06 7.92
C ILE A 23 11.98 5.27 6.61
N VAL A 24 10.81 4.90 6.10
CA VAL A 24 10.67 4.22 4.79
C VAL A 24 11.27 5.06 3.67
N ALA A 25 10.95 6.35 3.60
CA ALA A 25 11.45 7.26 2.57
C ALA A 25 12.99 7.44 2.63
N VAL A 26 13.53 7.59 3.84
CA VAL A 26 14.98 7.69 4.08
C VAL A 26 15.69 6.40 3.68
N ILE A 27 15.22 5.24 4.17
CA ILE A 27 15.80 3.93 3.82
C ILE A 27 15.78 3.71 2.31
N TYR A 28 14.69 4.06 1.65
CA TYR A 28 14.63 3.98 0.19
C TYR A 28 15.67 4.88 -0.47
N THR A 29 15.81 6.12 -0.02
CA THR A 29 16.78 7.10 -0.57
C THR A 29 18.22 6.57 -0.47
N PHE A 30 18.57 5.93 0.64
CA PHE A 30 19.91 5.38 0.89
C PHE A 30 20.07 3.91 0.47
N ARG A 31 19.05 3.28 -0.13
CA ARG A 31 19.05 1.84 -0.43
C ARG A 31 20.24 1.38 -1.27
N ARG A 32 20.73 2.21 -2.20
CA ARG A 32 21.88 1.87 -3.05
C ARG A 32 23.15 1.74 -2.21
N SER A 33 23.39 2.71 -1.32
CA SER A 33 24.52 2.68 -0.39
C SER A 33 24.42 1.49 0.58
N ILE A 34 23.21 1.18 1.06
CA ILE A 34 22.98 0.03 1.96
C ILE A 34 23.23 -1.30 1.21
N ASN A 35 22.73 -1.44 -0.01
CA ASN A 35 22.95 -2.64 -0.82
C ASN A 35 24.43 -2.83 -1.16
N SER A 36 25.18 -1.76 -1.43
CA SER A 36 26.63 -1.83 -1.66
C SER A 36 27.41 -2.31 -0.43
N ALA A 37 26.83 -2.27 0.76
CA ALA A 37 27.42 -2.83 1.98
C ALA A 37 27.19 -4.34 2.14
N GLY A 38 26.61 -5.02 1.14
CA GLY A 38 26.43 -6.47 1.13
C GLY A 38 25.11 -6.97 1.72
N PHE A 39 24.10 -6.11 1.83
CA PHE A 39 22.77 -6.55 2.29
C PHE A 39 22.11 -7.49 1.27
N PRO A 40 21.67 -8.70 1.67
CA PRO A 40 21.17 -9.72 0.73
C PRO A 40 19.74 -9.45 0.23
N ILE A 41 19.01 -8.56 0.90
CA ILE A 41 17.61 -8.22 0.60
C ILE A 41 17.53 -6.70 0.49
N ASP A 42 16.73 -6.20 -0.47
CA ASP A 42 16.51 -4.76 -0.61
C ASP A 42 15.96 -4.19 0.72
N PRO A 43 16.66 -3.23 1.35
CA PRO A 43 16.31 -2.69 2.65
C PRO A 43 14.96 -1.99 2.64
N TYR A 44 14.49 -1.54 1.47
CA TYR A 44 13.14 -0.99 1.31
C TYR A 44 12.05 -2.00 1.66
N TYR A 45 12.09 -3.21 1.09
CA TYR A 45 11.06 -4.21 1.39
C TYR A 45 11.19 -4.73 2.82
N SER A 46 12.42 -4.83 3.32
CA SER A 46 12.68 -5.20 4.71
C SER A 46 12.01 -4.23 5.68
N ILE A 47 12.12 -2.92 5.46
CA ILE A 47 11.57 -1.92 6.38
C ILE A 47 10.03 -1.83 6.32
N LEU A 48 9.44 -2.07 5.15
CA LEU A 48 7.98 -2.11 4.97
C LEU A 48 7.32 -3.22 5.80
N PHE A 49 7.98 -4.37 5.97
CA PHE A 49 7.51 -5.44 6.87
C PHE A 49 7.93 -5.21 8.32
N ALA A 50 9.17 -4.79 8.55
CA ALA A 50 9.72 -4.68 9.91
C ALA A 50 8.96 -3.65 10.75
N ILE A 51 8.64 -2.47 10.20
CA ILE A 51 7.97 -1.42 10.99
C ILE A 51 6.61 -1.89 11.52
N PRO A 52 5.67 -2.38 10.69
CA PRO A 52 4.39 -2.79 11.22
C PRO A 52 4.50 -4.01 12.16
N ILE A 53 5.39 -4.97 11.88
CA ILE A 53 5.64 -6.11 12.77
C ILE A 53 6.13 -5.64 14.14
N LEU A 54 7.13 -4.77 14.20
CA LEU A 54 7.66 -4.25 15.46
C LEU A 54 6.58 -3.49 16.26
N LEU A 55 5.71 -2.75 15.59
CA LEU A 55 4.61 -2.02 16.24
C LEU A 55 3.50 -2.96 16.76
N ILE A 56 3.22 -4.06 16.06
CA ILE A 56 2.35 -5.14 16.54
C ILE A 56 2.95 -5.79 17.78
N LEU A 57 4.23 -6.19 17.72
CA LEU A 57 4.94 -6.84 18.82
C LEU A 57 5.03 -5.94 20.05
N ALA A 58 5.19 -4.63 19.85
CA ALA A 58 5.16 -3.64 20.92
C ALA A 58 3.75 -3.42 21.53
N LYS A 59 2.72 -4.14 21.08
CA LYS A 59 1.30 -3.96 21.45
C LYS A 59 0.80 -2.53 21.25
N LYS A 60 1.47 -1.75 20.41
CA LYS A 60 1.11 -0.36 20.12
C LYS A 60 0.06 -0.24 19.02
N PHE A 61 -0.25 -1.34 18.34
CA PHE A 61 -1.16 -1.32 17.21
C PHE A 61 -1.99 -2.60 17.09
N PRO A 62 -3.33 -2.52 17.24
CA PRO A 62 -4.19 -3.58 16.72
C PRO A 62 -4.16 -3.48 15.19
N PHE A 63 -3.55 -4.48 14.56
CA PHE A 63 -3.39 -4.57 13.11
C PHE A 63 -4.73 -4.78 12.43
N ALA A 64 -4.85 -4.33 11.17
CA ALA A 64 -5.93 -4.80 10.30
C ALA A 64 -5.88 -6.34 10.26
N ASP A 65 -7.03 -7.01 10.12
CA ASP A 65 -7.01 -8.45 9.87
C ASP A 65 -6.19 -8.69 8.59
N LEU A 66 -5.18 -9.58 8.66
CA LEU A 66 -4.40 -10.02 7.49
C LEU A 66 -5.27 -10.61 6.37
N GLY A 67 -6.56 -10.77 6.64
CA GLY A 67 -7.60 -11.10 5.68
C GLY A 67 -8.23 -12.46 5.96
N ILE A 68 -8.03 -13.04 7.15
CA ILE A 68 -8.68 -14.30 7.50
C ILE A 68 -10.20 -14.12 7.55
N ARG A 69 -10.69 -12.92 7.92
CA ARG A 69 -12.07 -12.53 7.68
C ARG A 69 -12.26 -12.13 6.22
N LEU A 70 -12.81 -13.06 5.42
CA LEU A 70 -13.50 -12.73 4.17
C LEU A 70 -14.56 -11.66 4.48
N GLY A 71 -14.31 -10.44 4.03
CA GLY A 71 -15.19 -9.28 4.19
C GLY A 71 -16.48 -9.42 3.38
N LYS A 72 -17.10 -8.31 2.92
CA LYS A 72 -18.13 -8.39 1.86
C LYS A 72 -17.47 -8.83 0.55
N PRO A 73 -17.58 -10.11 0.15
CA PRO A 73 -16.73 -10.63 -0.92
C PRO A 73 -17.04 -9.99 -2.27
N LEU A 74 -18.27 -9.52 -2.48
CA LEU A 74 -18.72 -8.92 -3.74
C LEU A 74 -18.03 -7.59 -4.04
N THR A 75 -17.84 -6.71 -3.06
CA THR A 75 -17.19 -5.40 -3.29
C THR A 75 -15.70 -5.58 -3.53
N GLY A 76 -15.05 -6.43 -2.72
CA GLY A 76 -13.65 -6.78 -2.93
C GLY A 76 -13.40 -7.47 -4.27
N LEU A 77 -14.28 -8.42 -4.64
CA LEU A 77 -14.21 -9.11 -5.94
C LEU A 77 -14.45 -8.16 -7.11
N PHE A 78 -15.40 -7.22 -6.99
CA PHE A 78 -15.61 -6.19 -8.00
C PHE A 78 -14.31 -5.43 -8.29
N PHE A 79 -13.58 -5.01 -7.25
CA PHE A 79 -12.30 -4.34 -7.43
C PHE A 79 -11.16 -5.28 -7.88
N VAL A 80 -11.16 -6.55 -7.48
CA VAL A 80 -10.18 -7.49 -8.03
C VAL A 80 -10.41 -7.73 -9.52
N LEU A 81 -11.67 -7.72 -10.00
CA LEU A 81 -12.03 -8.02 -11.39
C LEU A 81 -12.09 -6.78 -12.31
N LEU A 82 -12.40 -5.60 -11.76
CA LEU A 82 -12.49 -4.36 -12.54
C LEU A 82 -11.14 -4.01 -13.17
N LEU A 83 -10.04 -4.24 -12.44
CA LEU A 83 -8.71 -3.90 -12.92
C LEU A 83 -8.26 -4.81 -14.10
N PRO A 84 -8.35 -6.15 -14.03
CA PRO A 84 -8.22 -7.01 -15.20
C PRO A 84 -9.16 -6.63 -16.35
N GLY A 85 -10.39 -6.21 -16.06
CA GLY A 85 -11.35 -5.77 -17.08
C GLY A 85 -10.91 -4.52 -17.84
N ILE A 86 -10.47 -3.47 -17.13
CA ILE A 86 -9.95 -2.22 -17.73
C ILE A 86 -8.70 -2.50 -18.57
N LEU A 87 -7.84 -3.39 -18.09
CA LEU A 87 -6.58 -3.71 -18.76
C LEU A 87 -6.77 -4.69 -19.93
N PHE A 88 -7.74 -5.62 -19.85
CA PHE A 88 -8.22 -6.42 -20.98
C PHE A 88 -8.81 -5.53 -22.07
N LEU A 89 -9.63 -4.53 -21.68
CA LEU A 89 -10.14 -3.54 -22.62
C LEU A 89 -9.00 -2.77 -23.29
N ARG A 90 -7.97 -2.36 -22.55
CA ARG A 90 -6.76 -1.77 -23.13
C ARG A 90 -6.09 -2.72 -24.13
N TYR A 91 -5.89 -3.99 -23.79
CA TYR A 91 -5.34 -4.98 -24.72
C TYR A 91 -6.15 -5.05 -26.01
N TYR A 92 -7.47 -5.18 -25.89
CA TYR A 92 -8.38 -5.24 -27.03
C TYR A 92 -8.26 -4.00 -27.92
N LEU A 93 -8.09 -2.83 -27.33
CA LEU A 93 -7.95 -1.55 -28.05
C LEU A 93 -6.56 -1.33 -28.66
N THR A 94 -5.48 -1.85 -28.06
CA THR A 94 -4.10 -1.56 -28.50
C THR A 94 -3.37 -2.73 -29.14
N GLY A 95 -3.91 -3.95 -29.09
CA GLY A 95 -3.29 -5.18 -29.61
C GLY A 95 -2.03 -5.63 -28.87
N ALA A 96 -1.70 -5.03 -27.72
CA ALA A 96 -0.43 -5.25 -27.02
C ALA A 96 -0.49 -6.48 -26.11
N ASN A 97 0.12 -7.60 -26.52
CA ASN A 97 0.05 -8.86 -25.79
C ASN A 97 0.47 -8.74 -24.32
N LEU A 98 -0.27 -9.45 -23.46
CA LEU A 98 0.11 -9.63 -22.07
C LEU A 98 1.19 -10.72 -21.99
N VAL A 99 2.39 -10.31 -21.58
CA VAL A 99 3.52 -11.20 -21.30
C VAL A 99 3.72 -11.22 -19.80
N LEU A 100 3.97 -12.40 -19.24
CA LEU A 100 4.25 -12.50 -17.81
C LEU A 100 5.60 -11.82 -17.51
N PRO A 101 5.70 -10.87 -16.56
CA PRO A 101 6.96 -10.23 -16.25
C PRO A 101 7.99 -11.22 -15.69
N GLU A 102 9.25 -11.13 -16.11
CA GLU A 102 10.32 -11.99 -15.58
C GLU A 102 10.62 -11.73 -14.09
N ASN A 103 10.23 -10.56 -13.58
CA ASN A 103 10.48 -10.10 -12.21
C ASN A 103 9.34 -10.42 -11.22
N LEU A 104 8.51 -11.42 -11.49
CA LEU A 104 7.42 -11.84 -10.58
C LEU A 104 7.85 -12.06 -9.13
N GLY A 105 9.04 -12.64 -8.94
CA GLY A 105 9.62 -12.91 -7.62
C GLY A 105 9.87 -11.65 -6.78
N ILE A 106 9.89 -10.46 -7.42
CA ILE A 106 10.00 -9.17 -6.75
C ILE A 106 8.63 -8.46 -6.70
N LEU A 107 7.86 -8.52 -7.79
CA LEU A 107 6.57 -7.83 -7.89
C LEU A 107 5.57 -8.31 -6.84
N ILE A 108 5.47 -9.63 -6.62
CA ILE A 108 4.50 -10.19 -5.68
C ILE A 108 4.86 -9.81 -4.23
N PRO A 109 6.07 -10.12 -3.71
CA PRO A 109 6.44 -9.74 -2.35
C PRO A 109 6.44 -8.23 -2.14
N GLY A 110 6.85 -7.45 -3.15
CA GLY A 110 6.82 -5.99 -3.09
C GLY A 110 5.42 -5.42 -2.95
N SER A 111 4.45 -5.93 -3.72
CA SER A 111 3.05 -5.52 -3.62
C SER A 111 2.47 -5.84 -2.24
N ILE A 112 2.78 -7.03 -1.69
CA ILE A 112 2.35 -7.43 -0.34
C ILE A 112 2.95 -6.49 0.71
N ALA A 113 4.26 -6.21 0.62
CA ALA A 113 4.95 -5.32 1.56
C ALA A 113 4.34 -3.91 1.56
N GLU A 114 4.07 -3.37 0.37
CA GLU A 114 3.50 -2.05 0.20
C GLU A 114 2.06 -2.00 0.76
N GLU A 115 1.20 -2.98 0.46
CA GLU A 115 -0.15 -3.00 1.05
C GLU A 115 -0.15 -3.20 2.57
N PHE A 116 0.74 -4.04 3.08
CA PHE A 116 0.89 -4.28 4.50
C PHE A 116 1.25 -2.98 5.25
N PHE A 117 2.18 -2.20 4.72
CA PHE A 117 2.56 -0.92 5.31
C PHE A 117 1.51 0.17 5.08
N PHE A 118 1.13 0.45 3.83
CA PHE A 118 0.29 1.59 3.49
C PHE A 118 -1.16 1.40 3.92
N ARG A 119 -1.74 0.22 3.67
CA ARG A 119 -3.17 -0.04 3.95
C ARG A 119 -3.35 -0.70 5.30
N GLY A 120 -2.49 -1.65 5.65
CA GLY A 120 -2.57 -2.38 6.92
C GLY A 120 -2.23 -1.51 8.13
N TYR A 121 -1.16 -0.72 8.03
CA TYR A 121 -0.68 0.09 9.13
C TYR A 121 -1.01 1.58 8.99
N LEU A 122 -0.53 2.25 7.93
CA LEU A 122 -0.58 3.70 7.81
C LEU A 122 -2.02 4.22 7.68
N GLN A 123 -2.81 3.65 6.78
CA GLN A 123 -4.22 4.04 6.60
C GLN A 123 -5.06 3.78 7.85
N GLU A 124 -4.89 2.63 8.52
CA GLU A 124 -5.58 2.33 9.78
C GLU A 124 -5.20 3.32 10.89
N SER A 125 -3.90 3.65 11.00
CA SER A 125 -3.40 4.61 11.99
C SER A 125 -4.02 5.98 11.77
N LEU A 126 -3.98 6.47 10.53
CA LEU A 126 -4.54 7.76 10.18
C LEU A 126 -6.06 7.78 10.31
N GLN A 127 -6.75 6.67 10.01
CA GLN A 127 -8.21 6.57 10.10
C GLN A 127 -8.71 6.70 11.55
N LYS A 128 -8.00 6.12 12.51
CA LYS A 128 -8.32 6.24 13.95
C LYS A 128 -8.26 7.70 14.45
N THR A 129 -7.40 8.52 13.85
CA THR A 129 -7.16 9.90 14.31
C THR A 129 -7.90 10.95 13.48
N LEU A 130 -7.95 10.78 12.16
CA LEU A 130 -8.42 11.79 11.20
C LEU A 130 -9.74 11.40 10.52
N GLY A 131 -10.20 10.16 10.69
CA GLY A 131 -11.34 9.61 9.98
C GLY A 131 -10.99 9.10 8.58
N THR A 132 -11.96 8.42 7.95
CA THR A 132 -11.79 7.67 6.70
C THR A 132 -11.37 8.52 5.52
N GLY A 133 -12.02 9.67 5.29
CA GLY A 133 -11.73 10.50 4.11
C GLY A 133 -10.28 11.02 4.09
N TYR A 134 -9.83 11.57 5.23
CA TYR A 134 -8.47 12.10 5.36
C TYR A 134 -7.42 10.99 5.37
N SER A 135 -7.70 9.82 5.94
CA SER A 135 -6.76 8.70 5.90
C SER A 135 -6.54 8.19 4.48
N PHE A 136 -7.60 8.15 3.66
CA PHE A 136 -7.49 7.76 2.26
C PHE A 136 -6.64 8.77 1.51
N PHE A 137 -6.97 10.05 1.62
CA PHE A 137 -6.22 11.10 0.93
C PHE A 137 -4.74 11.07 1.30
N LEU A 138 -4.41 11.07 2.60
CA LEU A 138 -3.03 11.13 3.06
C LEU A 138 -2.24 9.86 2.74
N THR A 139 -2.80 8.67 2.97
CA THR A 139 -2.09 7.43 2.62
C THR A 139 -1.76 7.37 1.13
N ASN A 140 -2.67 7.80 0.26
CA ASN A 140 -2.46 7.76 -1.19
C ASN A 140 -1.51 8.85 -1.68
N LEU A 141 -1.55 10.04 -1.07
CA LEU A 141 -0.57 11.08 -1.30
C LEU A 141 0.84 10.60 -0.93
N LEU A 142 0.99 9.98 0.24
CA LEU A 142 2.26 9.45 0.74
C LEU A 142 2.76 8.25 -0.09
N PHE A 143 1.85 7.42 -0.61
CA PHE A 143 2.15 6.32 -1.52
C PHE A 143 2.66 6.83 -2.88
N ALA A 144 1.98 7.84 -3.45
CA ALA A 144 2.41 8.50 -4.69
C ALA A 144 3.75 9.22 -4.51
N LEU A 145 3.91 9.96 -3.41
CA LEU A 145 5.15 10.67 -3.11
C LEU A 145 6.34 9.70 -2.98
N LEU A 146 6.14 8.54 -2.35
CA LEU A 146 7.17 7.51 -2.31
C LEU A 146 7.55 7.05 -3.72
N HIS A 147 6.59 6.89 -4.64
CA HIS A 147 6.89 6.54 -6.04
C HIS A 147 7.61 7.66 -6.80
N PHE A 148 7.33 8.92 -6.49
CA PHE A 148 8.12 10.03 -6.99
C PHE A 148 9.58 9.96 -6.49
N ILE A 149 9.79 9.69 -5.19
CA ILE A 149 11.12 9.44 -4.62
C ILE A 149 11.78 8.20 -5.27
N LYS A 150 10.98 7.21 -5.69
CA LYS A 150 11.44 6.05 -6.48
C LYS A 150 11.97 6.40 -7.87
N GLY A 151 11.83 7.65 -8.30
CA GLY A 151 12.27 8.16 -9.59
C GLY A 151 11.20 8.14 -10.67
N TYR A 152 9.93 7.98 -10.31
CA TYR A 152 8.84 8.09 -11.28
C TYR A 152 8.70 9.55 -11.74
N SER A 153 8.40 9.77 -13.02
CA SER A 153 8.03 11.09 -13.48
C SER A 153 6.64 11.48 -12.93
N LEU A 154 6.32 12.78 -12.99
CA LEU A 154 5.11 13.32 -12.37
C LEU A 154 3.82 12.60 -12.82
N ALA A 155 3.67 12.34 -14.12
CA ALA A 155 2.45 11.71 -14.64
C ALA A 155 2.25 10.27 -14.11
N PRO A 156 3.21 9.33 -14.23
CA PRO A 156 3.15 8.02 -13.57
C PRO A 156 2.92 8.11 -12.05
N THR A 157 3.54 9.06 -11.35
CA THR A 157 3.30 9.28 -9.92
C THR A 157 1.84 9.60 -9.62
N LEU A 158 1.21 10.49 -10.39
CA LEU A 158 -0.20 10.83 -10.22
C LEU A 158 -1.11 9.63 -10.49
N VAL A 159 -0.81 8.85 -11.54
CA VAL A 159 -1.55 7.61 -11.85
C VAL A 159 -1.45 6.62 -10.69
N VAL A 160 -0.26 6.39 -10.14
CA VAL A 160 -0.07 5.51 -8.98
C VAL A 160 -0.80 6.03 -7.75
N GLY A 161 -0.93 7.35 -7.56
CA GLY A 161 -1.76 7.92 -6.51
C GLY A 161 -3.26 7.58 -6.66
N VAL A 162 -3.78 7.68 -7.89
CA VAL A 162 -5.17 7.30 -8.20
C VAL A 162 -5.41 5.79 -8.03
N ILE A 163 -4.48 4.96 -8.52
CA ILE A 163 -4.51 3.51 -8.31
C ILE A 163 -4.35 3.17 -6.82
N GLY A 164 -3.59 3.96 -6.07
CA GLY A 164 -3.51 3.79 -4.65
C GLY A 164 -4.86 4.01 -3.96
N PHE A 165 -5.59 5.05 -4.39
CA PHE A 165 -6.93 5.34 -3.88
C PHE A 165 -7.91 4.21 -4.16
N TYR A 166 -7.78 3.61 -5.34
CA TYR A 166 -8.50 2.39 -5.70
C TYR A 166 -8.22 1.24 -4.71
N PHE A 167 -6.97 1.01 -4.31
CA PHE A 167 -6.66 0.00 -3.28
C PHE A 167 -7.25 0.35 -1.92
N SER A 168 -7.27 1.64 -1.54
CA SER A 168 -7.95 2.07 -0.30
C SER A 168 -9.44 1.76 -0.31
N LEU A 169 -10.11 1.87 -1.47
CA LEU A 169 -11.51 1.48 -1.64
C LEU A 169 -11.73 -0.03 -1.67
N ALA A 170 -10.77 -0.79 -2.23
CA ALA A 170 -10.83 -2.24 -2.29
C ALA A 170 -10.73 -2.89 -0.90
N LYS A 171 -10.13 -2.19 0.07
CA LYS A 171 -10.06 -2.62 1.46
C LYS A 171 -11.46 -2.56 2.11
N ASP A 172 -11.94 -3.68 2.63
CA ASP A 172 -13.17 -3.69 3.43
C ASP A 172 -12.97 -2.82 4.68
N GLN A 173 -13.88 -1.91 4.99
CA GLN A 173 -13.71 -0.88 6.02
C GLN A 173 -14.51 -1.16 7.31
N LYS A 174 -15.08 -2.36 7.48
CA LYS A 174 -15.90 -2.65 8.68
C LYS A 174 -15.12 -2.42 9.98
N GLN A 175 -15.85 -1.96 11.00
CA GLN A 175 -15.35 -1.78 12.37
C GLN A 175 -14.72 -3.08 12.86
N GLY A 176 -13.42 -3.05 13.15
CA GLY A 176 -12.66 -4.22 13.63
C GLY A 176 -11.45 -4.63 12.78
N GLY A 177 -11.15 -3.92 11.68
CA GLY A 177 -9.97 -4.16 10.87
C GLY A 177 -10.34 -4.71 9.49
N GLY A 178 -9.93 -3.99 8.45
CA GLY A 178 -10.26 -4.31 7.07
C GLY A 178 -9.40 -5.40 6.45
N SER A 179 -10.00 -6.25 5.60
CA SER A 179 -9.23 -7.28 4.87
C SER A 179 -8.26 -6.65 3.88
N LEU A 180 -6.99 -7.04 3.98
CA LEU A 180 -5.93 -6.64 3.05
C LEU A 180 -5.86 -7.53 1.79
N ILE A 181 -6.61 -8.62 1.71
CA ILE A 181 -6.55 -9.55 0.58
C ILE A 181 -6.91 -8.85 -0.72
N TYR A 182 -8.04 -8.13 -0.76
CA TYR A 182 -8.51 -7.48 -1.97
C TYR A 182 -7.56 -6.39 -2.50
N PRO A 183 -7.08 -5.43 -1.68
CA PRO A 183 -6.09 -4.47 -2.17
C PRO A 183 -4.78 -5.16 -2.58
N THR A 184 -4.34 -6.19 -1.86
CA THR A 184 -3.09 -6.93 -2.20
C THR A 184 -3.20 -7.66 -3.53
N ILE A 185 -4.26 -8.41 -3.76
CA ILE A 185 -4.50 -9.09 -5.04
C ILE A 185 -4.61 -8.05 -6.17
N SER A 186 -5.37 -6.97 -5.94
CA SER A 186 -5.52 -5.91 -6.94
C SER A 186 -4.18 -5.27 -7.30
N HIS A 187 -3.31 -5.04 -6.31
CA HIS A 187 -1.98 -4.47 -6.52
C HIS A 187 -1.04 -5.45 -7.24
N ILE A 188 -1.05 -6.73 -6.88
CA ILE A 188 -0.29 -7.76 -7.59
C ILE A 188 -0.72 -7.80 -9.06
N LEU A 189 -2.03 -7.87 -9.33
CA LEU A 189 -2.57 -7.89 -10.69
C LEU A 189 -2.20 -6.62 -11.46
N TYR A 190 -2.30 -5.45 -10.81
CA TYR A 190 -1.84 -4.19 -11.40
C TYR A 190 -0.39 -4.28 -11.84
N ASN A 191 0.52 -4.68 -10.95
CA ASN A 191 1.94 -4.73 -11.23
C ASN A 191 2.30 -5.76 -12.30
N ILE A 192 1.65 -6.93 -12.30
CA ILE A 192 1.83 -7.95 -13.34
C ILE A 192 1.46 -7.38 -14.69
N VAL A 193 0.30 -6.75 -14.79
CA VAL A 193 -0.22 -6.26 -16.07
C VAL A 193 0.49 -4.99 -16.52
N SER A 194 0.82 -4.06 -15.63
CA SER A 194 1.52 -2.82 -15.98
C SER A 194 2.96 -3.07 -16.41
N SER A 195 3.59 -4.11 -15.86
CA SER A 195 4.98 -4.49 -16.20
C SER A 195 5.06 -5.49 -17.35
N GLY A 196 3.98 -6.23 -17.60
CA GLY A 196 3.88 -7.33 -18.55
C GLY A 196 3.50 -6.94 -19.97
N VAL A 197 3.70 -5.69 -20.37
CA VAL A 197 3.32 -5.22 -21.72
C VAL A 197 4.59 -5.04 -22.53
N SER A 198 4.81 -5.90 -23.53
CA SER A 198 5.84 -5.69 -24.55
C SER A 198 5.44 -4.50 -25.43
N ARG A 199 6.35 -3.54 -25.62
CA ARG A 199 6.20 -2.50 -26.65
C ARG A 199 6.37 -3.09 -28.04
#